data_AF-A0A4D6KLG9-F1
#
_entry.id   AF-A0A4D6KLG9-F1
#
_cell.length_a   1.000
_cell.length_b   1.000
_cell.length_c   1.000
_cell.angle_alpha   90.00
_cell.angle_beta   90.00
_cell.angle_gamma   90.00
#
_symmetry.space_group_name_H-M   'P 1'
#
loop_
_entity.id
_entity.type
_entity.pdbx_description
1 polymer ?
#
loop_
_entity_poly.entity_id
_entity_poly.type
_entity_poly.pdbx_seq_one_letter_code
_entity_poly.pdbx_strand_id
1 'polypeptide(L)'
;MQQPFDDPLCVETRKSFIHECPTTFIVCTATKYLTRACADGVLMDAHRVGNRIAFNKAFERLGLDCANWTEPVYSDLSKRAAGDEEKMVFLYFNRIGWPASLPTNEQGLFAKRVLQQKEKALEEFVMSKNLPLRPGLEQFIDDAYNEGIPVVILTAYSKSGDSIAGSIMEKLGKDRSIKVIIVGNKEVDQSLYGQLVSGKVIASDLDEELAKEANRAVSAEKQRLAKEVASMLKLSVEIDTNSSESLAKIVTALRAGAEYAGLPVCNCVLVAGSQSGVSGATQVGMPCVVLRSSLTSRAEFPLANATVDGFGGADLTIPKLRNIRPKNEQRTECNLRKD
;
A
#
# COMPACT_ATOMS: atom_id res chain seq x y z
N MET A 1 -39.71 -50.72 32.13
CA MET A 1 -40.08 -49.72 33.15
C MET A 1 -40.12 -48.38 32.46
N GLN A 2 -41.33 -47.82 32.34
CA GLN A 2 -41.60 -46.48 31.86
C GLN A 2 -40.93 -45.46 32.78
N GLN A 3 -40.24 -44.46 32.24
CA GLN A 3 -40.15 -43.15 32.88
C GLN A 3 -40.61 -42.08 31.88
N PRO A 4 -41.51 -41.17 32.30
CA PRO A 4 -42.01 -40.09 31.48
C PRO A 4 -41.11 -38.84 31.56
N PHE A 5 -41.36 -37.98 30.58
CA PHE A 5 -40.95 -36.60 30.43
C PHE A 5 -41.13 -35.74 31.68
N ASP A 6 -40.17 -34.84 31.92
CA ASP A 6 -40.43 -33.43 32.23
C ASP A 6 -39.23 -32.59 31.72
N ASP A 7 -39.53 -31.71 30.75
CA ASP A 7 -38.73 -30.58 30.23
C ASP A 7 -38.92 -29.36 31.19
N PRO A 8 -38.30 -28.15 31.05
CA PRO A 8 -37.26 -27.69 30.12
C PRO A 8 -36.21 -26.70 30.76
N LEU A 9 -35.34 -26.12 29.91
CA LEU A 9 -34.39 -25.01 30.13
C LEU A 9 -33.05 -25.31 30.84
N CYS A 10 -31.96 -25.42 30.08
CA CYS A 10 -30.97 -24.34 29.93
C CYS A 10 -29.76 -24.77 29.06
N VAL A 11 -29.50 -23.97 28.04
CA VAL A 11 -28.21 -23.67 27.39
C VAL A 11 -26.96 -24.29 28.05
N GLU A 12 -26.22 -25.16 27.34
CA GLU A 12 -24.76 -25.02 27.35
C GLU A 12 -24.05 -25.60 26.12
N THR A 13 -23.31 -24.68 25.52
CA THR A 13 -22.41 -24.72 24.37
C THR A 13 -21.07 -25.41 24.64
N ARG A 14 -20.44 -25.88 23.55
CA ARG A 14 -18.99 -26.02 23.28
C ARG A 14 -18.20 -27.20 23.88
N LYS A 15 -17.62 -27.98 22.98
CA LYS A 15 -16.15 -28.06 22.72
C LYS A 15 -15.93 -28.81 21.39
N SER A 16 -15.99 -28.10 20.27
CA SER A 16 -14.82 -27.55 19.54
C SER A 16 -13.86 -28.62 19.02
N PHE A 17 -14.21 -29.15 17.84
CA PHE A 17 -13.25 -29.54 16.80
C PHE A 17 -12.34 -28.34 16.51
N ILE A 18 -11.07 -28.40 16.92
CA ILE A 18 -10.03 -27.52 16.39
C ILE A 18 -9.54 -28.21 15.11
N HIS A 19 -10.22 -27.91 14.01
CA HIS A 19 -9.72 -28.20 12.67
C HIS A 19 -8.52 -27.30 12.38
N GLU A 20 -7.47 -27.88 11.81
CA GLU A 20 -6.29 -27.19 11.26
C GLU A 20 -6.72 -25.99 10.41
N CYS A 21 -6.33 -24.78 10.82
CA CYS A 21 -6.60 -23.56 10.06
C CYS A 21 -5.69 -23.51 8.82
N PRO A 22 -6.22 -23.49 7.58
CA PRO A 22 -5.41 -23.11 6.43
C PRO A 22 -5.01 -21.64 6.60
N THR A 23 -3.72 -21.40 6.82
CA THR A 23 -3.16 -20.04 6.85
C THR A 23 -3.02 -19.58 5.40
N THR A 24 -3.60 -18.43 5.06
CA THR A 24 -3.53 -17.87 3.70
C THR A 24 -2.80 -16.55 3.69
N PHE A 25 -2.06 -16.28 2.63
CA PHE A 25 -1.22 -15.09 2.52
C PHE A 25 -1.83 -14.09 1.54
N ILE A 26 -2.28 -12.96 2.06
CA ILE A 26 -2.66 -11.84 1.22
C ILE A 26 -1.41 -11.00 0.95
N VAL A 27 -0.76 -11.21 -0.19
CA VAL A 27 0.32 -10.33 -0.66
C VAL A 27 -0.29 -9.04 -1.20
N CYS A 28 -0.87 -8.25 -0.30
CA CYS A 28 -1.39 -6.96 -0.66
C CYS A 28 -0.23 -5.97 -0.79
N THR A 29 0.12 -5.71 -2.03
CA THR A 29 0.73 -4.45 -2.42
C THR A 29 -0.25 -3.35 -2.00
N ALA A 30 0.17 -2.37 -1.17
CA ALA A 30 -0.65 -1.21 -0.78
C ALA A 30 0.21 0.05 -0.58
N THR A 31 0.05 1.05 -1.44
CA THR A 31 0.35 2.46 -1.12
C THR A 31 -0.49 3.48 -1.90
N LYS A 32 -1.15 4.35 -1.14
CA LYS A 32 -1.29 5.80 -1.34
C LYS A 32 -1.60 6.35 0.07
N TYR A 33 -1.07 7.45 0.62
CA TYR A 33 -0.52 8.70 0.13
C TYR A 33 0.69 9.08 1.00
N LEU A 34 1.81 9.37 0.34
CA LEU A 34 2.61 10.58 0.47
C LEU A 34 3.20 10.74 -0.93
N THR A 35 3.13 11.93 -1.53
CA THR A 35 3.58 12.26 -2.89
C THR A 35 4.86 11.52 -3.33
N ARG A 36 4.71 10.35 -3.99
CA ARG A 36 5.73 9.63 -4.77
C ARG A 36 5.15 8.35 -5.40
N ALA A 37 4.87 8.40 -6.69
CA ALA A 37 4.59 7.31 -7.63
C ALA A 37 4.67 5.89 -7.02
N CYS A 38 3.50 5.35 -6.65
CA CYS A 38 3.39 3.97 -6.22
C CYS A 38 3.46 3.05 -7.44
N ALA A 39 4.66 2.53 -7.64
CA ALA A 39 4.96 1.47 -8.56
C ALA A 39 5.64 0.33 -7.81
N ASP A 40 4.81 -0.26 -6.95
CA ASP A 40 4.95 -1.55 -6.32
C ASP A 40 6.30 -1.89 -5.67
N GLY A 41 6.72 -1.12 -4.66
CA GLY A 41 7.90 -1.45 -3.84
C GLY A 41 7.90 -2.85 -3.18
N VAL A 42 6.82 -3.64 -3.33
CA VAL A 42 6.74 -5.04 -2.93
C VAL A 42 7.06 -5.99 -4.09
N LEU A 43 6.31 -5.97 -5.20
CA LEU A 43 6.56 -6.89 -6.33
C LEU A 43 7.62 -6.39 -7.31
N MET A 44 7.87 -5.09 -7.39
CA MET A 44 8.81 -4.46 -8.33
C MET A 44 9.50 -3.23 -7.71
N ASP A 45 10.83 -3.21 -7.56
CA ASP A 45 11.50 -2.00 -7.06
C ASP A 45 11.72 -0.97 -8.18
N ALA A 46 10.65 -0.26 -8.55
CA ALA A 46 10.68 0.81 -9.54
C ALA A 46 11.60 1.97 -9.13
N HIS A 47 11.75 2.22 -7.82
CA HIS A 47 12.61 3.29 -7.34
C HIS A 47 14.09 2.98 -7.50
N ARG A 48 14.49 1.70 -7.38
CA ARG A 48 15.88 1.29 -7.57
C ARG A 48 16.39 1.60 -8.98
N VAL A 49 15.61 1.27 -10.00
CA VAL A 49 16.04 1.34 -11.41
C VAL A 49 15.47 2.58 -12.10
N GLY A 50 14.24 2.95 -11.77
CA GLY A 50 13.47 3.97 -12.46
C GLY A 50 13.72 5.40 -12.01
N ASN A 51 14.18 5.65 -10.78
CA ASN A 51 14.31 7.04 -10.28
C ASN A 51 15.24 7.89 -11.17
N ARG A 52 16.44 7.39 -11.48
CA ARG A 52 17.41 8.10 -12.34
C ARG A 52 16.84 8.31 -13.75
N ILE A 53 16.21 7.28 -14.32
CA ILE A 53 15.58 7.35 -15.65
C ILE A 53 14.46 8.40 -15.66
N ALA A 54 13.65 8.43 -14.61
CA ALA A 54 12.54 9.35 -14.47
C ALA A 54 13.00 10.80 -14.29
N PHE A 55 14.10 11.06 -13.57
CA PHE A 55 14.72 12.39 -13.50
C PHE A 55 15.18 12.86 -14.87
N ASN A 56 15.90 12.02 -15.61
CA ASN A 56 16.38 12.37 -16.95
C ASN A 56 15.22 12.65 -17.90
N LYS A 57 14.15 11.84 -17.84
CA LYS A 57 12.94 12.08 -18.63
C LYS A 57 12.20 13.36 -18.20
N ALA A 58 12.21 13.70 -16.92
CA ALA A 58 11.63 14.94 -16.42
C ALA A 58 12.40 16.17 -16.92
N PHE A 59 13.74 16.09 -16.96
CA PHE A 59 14.58 17.15 -17.51
C PHE A 59 14.32 17.33 -19.02
N GLU A 60 14.27 16.26 -19.78
CA GLU A 60 13.90 16.26 -21.21
C GLU A 60 12.53 16.94 -21.44
N ARG A 61 11.50 16.60 -20.63
CA ARG A 61 10.16 17.22 -20.73
C ARG A 61 10.14 18.72 -20.44
N LEU A 62 11.09 19.20 -19.64
CA LEU A 62 11.23 20.60 -19.30
C LEU A 62 12.16 21.35 -20.28
N GLY A 63 12.62 20.69 -21.35
CA GLY A 63 13.54 21.27 -22.33
C GLY A 63 14.97 21.44 -21.81
N LEU A 64 15.36 20.63 -20.81
CA LEU A 64 16.67 20.67 -20.17
C LEU A 64 17.54 19.54 -20.71
N ASP A 65 17.73 19.49 -22.03
CA ASP A 65 18.40 18.37 -22.71
C ASP A 65 19.87 18.21 -22.28
N CYS A 66 20.49 19.28 -21.77
CA CYS A 66 21.83 19.26 -21.19
C CYS A 66 21.88 18.62 -19.78
N ALA A 67 20.75 18.48 -19.10
CA ALA A 67 20.67 17.90 -17.77
C ALA A 67 20.43 16.39 -17.86
N ASN A 68 21.50 15.62 -17.75
CA ASN A 68 21.45 14.16 -17.73
C ASN A 68 22.25 13.59 -16.55
N TRP A 69 21.55 12.98 -15.60
CA TRP A 69 22.16 12.32 -14.46
C TRP A 69 22.61 10.91 -14.86
N THR A 70 23.92 10.75 -14.99
CA THR A 70 24.57 9.44 -15.06
C THR A 70 24.53 8.75 -13.69
N GLU A 71 24.77 7.44 -13.66
CA GLU A 71 24.76 6.67 -12.40
C GLU A 71 25.70 7.26 -11.32
N PRO A 72 26.95 7.66 -11.63
CA PRO A 72 27.83 8.27 -10.63
C PRO A 72 27.31 9.61 -10.11
N VAL A 73 26.73 10.44 -10.98
CA VAL A 73 26.16 11.75 -10.60
C VAL A 73 24.96 11.55 -9.68
N TYR A 74 24.04 10.67 -10.06
CA TYR A 74 22.86 10.35 -9.25
C TYR A 74 23.25 9.81 -7.87
N SER A 75 24.22 8.89 -7.82
CA SER A 75 24.71 8.33 -6.55
C SER A 75 25.34 9.38 -5.63
N ASP A 76 26.18 10.27 -6.18
CA ASP A 76 26.79 11.37 -5.41
C ASP A 76 25.73 12.36 -4.88
N LEU A 77 24.79 12.79 -5.73
CA LEU A 77 23.68 13.65 -5.34
C LEU A 77 22.82 12.99 -4.26
N SER A 78 22.46 11.72 -4.43
CA SER A 78 21.63 10.98 -3.50
C SER A 78 22.30 10.84 -2.13
N LYS A 79 23.62 10.57 -2.10
CA LYS A 79 24.40 10.51 -0.86
C LYS A 79 24.45 11.87 -0.15
N ARG A 80 24.77 12.95 -0.87
CA ARG A 80 24.89 14.30 -0.29
C ARG A 80 23.57 14.85 0.21
N ALA A 81 22.48 14.57 -0.52
CA ALA A 81 21.14 14.99 -0.15
C ALA A 81 20.49 14.06 0.89
N ALA A 82 21.17 13.00 1.32
CA ALA A 82 20.60 11.95 2.16
C ALA A 82 19.26 11.38 1.62
N GLY A 83 19.13 11.29 0.29
CA GLY A 83 17.93 10.82 -0.40
C GLY A 83 16.80 11.85 -0.59
N ASP A 84 16.98 13.09 -0.13
CA ASP A 84 16.04 14.19 -0.36
C ASP A 84 16.11 14.65 -1.82
N GLU A 85 15.10 14.26 -2.60
CA GLU A 85 15.05 14.52 -4.04
C GLU A 85 14.98 16.01 -4.39
N GLU A 86 14.32 16.84 -3.56
CA GLU A 86 14.29 18.28 -3.78
C GLU A 86 15.70 18.85 -3.59
N LYS A 87 16.38 18.48 -2.50
CA LYS A 87 17.78 18.87 -2.28
C LYS A 87 18.70 18.37 -3.38
N MET A 88 18.49 17.19 -3.96
CA MET A 88 19.27 16.70 -5.10
C MET A 88 19.18 17.65 -6.30
N VAL A 89 17.97 18.11 -6.63
CA VAL A 89 17.73 19.07 -7.72
C VAL A 89 18.46 20.38 -7.43
N PHE A 90 18.32 20.93 -6.22
CA PHE A 90 19.03 22.15 -5.81
C PHE A 90 20.56 21.99 -5.86
N LEU A 91 21.12 20.90 -5.32
CA LEU A 91 22.56 20.65 -5.33
C LEU A 91 23.11 20.57 -6.76
N TYR A 92 22.36 19.96 -7.67
CA TYR A 92 22.73 19.86 -9.06
C TYR A 92 22.77 21.24 -9.73
N PHE A 93 21.64 21.97 -9.73
CA PHE A 93 21.56 23.27 -10.42
C PHE A 93 22.39 24.37 -9.76
N ASN A 94 22.65 24.31 -8.45
CA ASN A 94 23.61 25.20 -7.80
C ASN A 94 25.05 24.98 -8.27
N ARG A 95 25.40 23.77 -8.72
CA ARG A 95 26.75 23.43 -9.20
C ARG A 95 26.93 23.71 -10.68
N ILE A 96 25.94 23.38 -11.51
CA ILE A 96 26.02 23.52 -12.97
C ILE A 96 25.45 24.84 -13.51
N GLY A 97 24.71 25.58 -12.67
CA GLY A 97 23.97 26.77 -13.04
C GLY A 97 22.48 26.49 -13.26
N TRP A 98 21.64 27.42 -12.79
CA TRP A 98 20.20 27.38 -13.04
C TRP A 98 19.89 27.85 -14.47
N PRO A 99 18.75 27.42 -15.07
CA PRO A 99 18.33 27.92 -16.36
C PRO A 99 18.26 29.45 -16.38
N ALA A 100 18.84 30.11 -17.39
CA ALA A 100 18.97 31.57 -17.44
C ALA A 100 17.62 32.33 -17.41
N SER A 101 16.54 31.67 -17.84
CA SER A 101 15.18 32.21 -17.81
C SER A 101 14.47 32.06 -16.47
N LEU A 102 15.11 31.44 -15.46
CA LEU A 102 14.49 31.15 -14.17
C LEU A 102 14.93 32.17 -13.10
N PRO A 103 14.01 33.00 -12.58
CA PRO A 103 14.29 33.90 -11.46
C PRO A 103 14.66 33.15 -10.18
N THR A 104 15.55 33.73 -9.35
CA THR A 104 16.00 33.11 -8.09
C THR A 104 14.86 32.79 -7.13
N ASN A 105 13.84 33.64 -7.05
CA ASN A 105 12.66 33.43 -6.20
C ASN A 105 11.75 32.28 -6.69
N GLU A 106 11.93 31.79 -7.91
CA GLU A 106 11.14 30.69 -8.49
C GLU A 106 11.84 29.33 -8.44
N GLN A 107 13.07 29.26 -7.93
CA GLN A 107 13.85 28.01 -7.88
C GLN A 107 13.13 26.88 -7.14
N GLY A 108 12.44 27.18 -6.04
CA GLY A 108 11.62 26.21 -5.31
C GLY A 108 10.42 25.70 -6.12
N LEU A 109 9.73 26.59 -6.85
CA LEU A 109 8.61 26.20 -7.71
C LEU A 109 9.08 25.35 -8.89
N PHE A 110 10.27 25.64 -9.41
CA PHE A 110 10.89 24.85 -10.46
C PHE A 110 11.28 23.45 -9.95
N ALA A 111 11.93 23.35 -8.78
CA ALA A 111 12.27 22.05 -8.19
C ALA A 111 11.02 21.19 -7.98
N LYS A 112 9.92 21.77 -7.49
CA LYS A 112 8.63 21.09 -7.39
C LYS A 112 8.09 20.64 -8.75
N ARG A 113 8.20 21.47 -9.80
CA ARG A 113 7.81 21.09 -11.18
C ARG A 113 8.63 19.92 -11.71
N VAL A 114 9.95 19.89 -11.47
CA VAL A 114 10.82 18.76 -11.82
C VAL A 114 10.33 17.49 -11.14
N LEU A 115 10.08 17.53 -9.82
CA LEU A 115 9.61 16.36 -9.07
C LEU A 115 8.26 15.86 -9.58
N GLN A 116 7.33 16.76 -9.90
CA GLN A 116 6.03 16.40 -10.50
C GLN A 116 6.18 15.71 -11.86
N GLN A 117 7.06 16.22 -12.74
CA GLN A 117 7.31 15.59 -14.04
C GLN A 117 8.04 14.25 -13.89
N LYS A 118 8.95 14.16 -12.93
CA LYS A 118 9.65 12.93 -12.56
C LYS A 118 8.69 11.88 -12.02
N GLU A 119 7.69 12.28 -11.24
CA GLU A 119 6.65 11.37 -10.76
C GLU A 119 5.85 10.76 -11.93
N LYS A 120 5.40 11.60 -12.87
CA LYS A 120 4.72 11.14 -14.09
C LYS A 120 5.59 10.21 -14.94
N ALA A 121 6.86 10.58 -15.13
CA ALA A 121 7.79 9.75 -15.89
C ALA A 121 8.06 8.40 -15.21
N LEU A 122 8.09 8.36 -13.87
CA LEU A 122 8.25 7.12 -13.12
C LEU A 122 7.01 6.23 -13.24
N GLU A 123 5.80 6.82 -13.17
CA GLU A 123 4.55 6.08 -13.43
C GLU A 123 4.54 5.45 -14.82
N GLU A 124 4.92 6.20 -15.85
CA GLU A 124 5.02 5.69 -17.23
C GLU A 124 6.07 4.59 -17.37
N PHE A 125 7.24 4.74 -16.73
CA PHE A 125 8.28 3.72 -16.72
C PHE A 125 7.78 2.39 -16.14
N VAL A 126 6.86 2.45 -15.18
CA VAL A 126 6.33 1.28 -14.48
C VAL A 126 5.28 0.57 -15.32
N MET A 127 4.51 1.34 -16.09
CA MET A 127 3.64 0.77 -17.11
C MET A 127 4.42 0.17 -18.28
N SER A 128 5.72 0.48 -18.40
CA SER A 128 6.57 -0.09 -19.44
C SER A 128 7.00 -1.53 -19.12
N LYS A 129 7.25 -2.33 -20.17
CA LYS A 129 7.67 -3.72 -20.03
C LYS A 129 9.04 -3.91 -19.39
N ASN A 130 9.81 -2.83 -19.21
CA ASN A 130 11.23 -2.89 -18.84
C ASN A 130 11.50 -3.07 -17.34
N LEU A 131 10.50 -2.97 -16.46
CA LEU A 131 10.69 -3.13 -15.02
C LEU A 131 10.64 -4.61 -14.61
N PRO A 132 11.73 -5.24 -14.13
CA PRO A 132 11.68 -6.64 -13.70
C PRO A 132 10.90 -6.80 -12.38
N LEU A 133 10.33 -8.00 -12.19
CA LEU A 133 9.83 -8.43 -10.89
C LEU A 133 10.99 -8.53 -9.89
N ARG A 134 10.66 -8.40 -8.60
CA ARG A 134 11.63 -8.48 -7.52
C ARG A 134 12.21 -9.90 -7.45
N PRO A 135 13.54 -10.05 -7.32
CA PRO A 135 14.15 -11.37 -7.19
C PRO A 135 13.51 -12.18 -6.05
N GLY A 136 13.22 -13.45 -6.32
CA GLY A 136 12.59 -14.37 -5.37
C GLY A 136 11.06 -14.33 -5.32
N LEU A 137 10.39 -13.34 -5.93
CA LEU A 137 8.92 -13.27 -5.94
C LEU A 137 8.29 -14.45 -6.67
N GLU A 138 8.83 -14.82 -7.84
CA GLU A 138 8.30 -15.92 -8.65
C GLU A 138 8.38 -17.25 -7.89
N GLN A 139 9.52 -17.50 -7.24
CA GLN A 139 9.71 -18.67 -6.39
C GLN A 139 8.75 -18.64 -5.19
N PHE A 140 8.57 -17.48 -4.57
CA PHE A 140 7.62 -17.31 -3.45
C PHE A 140 6.18 -17.65 -3.87
N ILE A 141 5.75 -17.23 -5.06
CA ILE A 141 4.42 -17.57 -5.59
C ILE A 141 4.31 -19.08 -5.86
N ASP A 142 5.36 -19.68 -6.43
CA ASP A 142 5.38 -21.12 -6.69
C ASP A 142 5.34 -21.93 -5.39
N ASP A 143 6.10 -21.53 -4.36
CA ASP A 143 6.11 -22.15 -3.04
C ASP A 143 4.74 -22.03 -2.36
N ALA A 144 4.13 -20.83 -2.38
CA ALA A 144 2.79 -20.61 -1.84
C ALA A 144 1.76 -21.54 -2.51
N TYR A 145 1.80 -21.62 -3.83
CA TYR A 145 0.89 -22.47 -4.60
C TYR A 145 1.07 -23.96 -4.29
N ASN A 146 2.31 -24.43 -4.21
CA ASN A 146 2.63 -25.82 -3.87
C ASN A 146 2.18 -26.19 -2.45
N GLU A 147 2.14 -25.22 -1.54
CA GLU A 147 1.64 -25.40 -0.18
C GLU A 147 0.12 -25.18 -0.05
N GLY A 148 -0.59 -24.96 -1.16
CA GLY A 148 -2.04 -24.77 -1.18
C GLY A 148 -2.50 -23.41 -0.66
N ILE A 149 -1.63 -22.41 -0.70
CA ILE A 149 -1.87 -21.11 -0.09
C ILE A 149 -2.21 -20.08 -1.18
N PRO A 150 -3.42 -19.49 -1.15
CA PRO A 150 -3.79 -18.42 -2.07
C PRO A 150 -2.86 -17.22 -1.93
N VAL A 151 -2.47 -16.63 -3.06
CA VAL A 151 -1.75 -15.35 -3.12
C VAL A 151 -2.66 -14.33 -3.78
N VAL A 152 -3.00 -13.27 -3.03
CA VAL A 152 -3.83 -12.17 -3.53
C VAL A 152 -2.99 -10.91 -3.71
N ILE A 153 -3.01 -10.31 -4.90
CA ILE A 153 -2.34 -9.05 -5.25
C ILE A 153 -3.40 -7.93 -5.31
N LEU A 154 -3.21 -6.87 -4.52
CA LEU A 154 -4.14 -5.74 -4.47
C LEU A 154 -3.63 -4.54 -5.27
N THR A 155 -4.33 -4.13 -6.31
CA THR A 155 -3.98 -2.92 -7.09
C THR A 155 -4.99 -1.78 -6.94
N ALA A 156 -6.08 -2.03 -6.19
CA ALA A 156 -7.30 -1.23 -6.11
C ALA A 156 -7.22 0.14 -5.41
N TYR A 157 -6.10 0.53 -4.82
CA TYR A 157 -5.96 1.85 -4.19
C TYR A 157 -5.07 2.79 -5.02
N SER A 158 -4.59 2.33 -6.18
CA SER A 158 -3.84 3.15 -7.14
C SER A 158 -4.74 3.67 -8.26
N LYS A 159 -4.50 4.92 -8.68
CA LYS A 159 -5.18 5.52 -9.86
C LYS A 159 -4.87 4.75 -11.16
N SER A 160 -3.76 4.03 -11.20
CA SER A 160 -3.29 3.23 -12.33
C SER A 160 -3.32 1.73 -12.04
N GLY A 161 -4.15 1.29 -11.08
CA GLY A 161 -4.21 -0.09 -10.61
C GLY A 161 -4.43 -1.14 -11.72
N ASP A 162 -5.33 -0.85 -12.67
CA ASP A 162 -5.65 -1.76 -13.78
C ASP A 162 -4.44 -1.95 -14.72
N SER A 163 -3.72 -0.87 -15.01
CA SER A 163 -2.51 -0.92 -15.85
C SER A 163 -1.37 -1.67 -15.16
N ILE A 164 -1.20 -1.47 -13.84
CA ILE A 164 -0.21 -2.19 -13.03
C ILE A 164 -0.52 -3.67 -12.99
N ALA A 165 -1.80 -4.03 -12.77
CA ALA A 165 -2.26 -5.42 -12.81
C ALA A 165 -1.93 -6.10 -14.15
N GLY A 166 -2.19 -5.42 -15.27
CA GLY A 166 -1.84 -5.93 -16.59
C GLY A 166 -0.34 -6.18 -16.76
N SER A 167 0.50 -5.23 -16.32
CA SER A 167 1.96 -5.36 -16.37
C SER A 167 2.47 -6.52 -15.51
N ILE A 168 1.91 -6.71 -14.31
CA ILE A 168 2.26 -7.84 -13.42
C ILE A 168 1.88 -9.16 -14.07
N MET A 169 0.67 -9.27 -14.63
CA MET A 169 0.21 -10.50 -15.29
C MET A 169 1.08 -10.87 -16.49
N GLU A 170 1.45 -9.89 -17.31
CA GLU A 170 2.34 -10.14 -18.44
C GLU A 170 3.71 -10.65 -17.97
N LYS A 171 4.25 -10.13 -16.86
CA LYS A 171 5.56 -10.53 -16.32
C LYS A 171 5.55 -11.88 -15.62
N LEU A 172 4.49 -12.22 -14.90
CA LEU A 172 4.33 -13.53 -14.26
C LEU A 172 4.19 -14.66 -15.29
N GLY A 173 3.66 -14.32 -16.47
CA GLY A 173 3.37 -15.28 -17.52
C GLY A 173 2.16 -16.16 -17.19
N LYS A 174 1.64 -16.83 -18.22
CA LYS A 174 0.38 -17.59 -18.14
C LYS A 174 0.37 -18.65 -17.02
N ASP A 175 1.51 -19.29 -16.77
CA ASP A 175 1.64 -20.38 -15.81
C ASP A 175 1.51 -19.92 -14.35
N ARG A 176 1.97 -18.71 -14.02
CA ARG A 176 1.88 -18.15 -12.66
C ARG A 176 0.70 -17.21 -12.48
N SER A 177 0.21 -16.60 -13.57
CA SER A 177 -1.01 -15.80 -13.57
C SER A 177 -2.23 -16.55 -13.03
N ILE A 178 -2.34 -17.86 -13.27
CA ILE A 178 -3.43 -18.69 -12.73
C ILE A 178 -3.27 -19.01 -11.22
N LYS A 179 -2.08 -18.79 -10.65
CA LYS A 179 -1.76 -19.09 -9.25
C LYS A 179 -2.03 -17.90 -8.32
N VAL A 180 -2.29 -16.73 -8.88
CA VAL A 180 -2.50 -15.48 -8.14
C VAL A 180 -3.88 -14.92 -8.42
N ILE A 181 -4.47 -14.27 -7.41
CA ILE A 181 -5.74 -13.57 -7.52
C ILE A 181 -5.42 -12.08 -7.56
N ILE A 182 -5.83 -11.35 -8.60
CA ILE A 182 -5.67 -9.90 -8.66
C ILE A 182 -6.99 -9.24 -8.30
N VAL A 183 -6.94 -8.29 -7.37
CA VAL A 183 -8.09 -7.48 -6.96
C VAL A 183 -7.76 -6.01 -7.23
N GLY A 184 -8.33 -5.49 -8.30
CA GLY A 184 -8.26 -4.10 -8.71
C GLY A 184 -9.46 -3.29 -8.22
N ASN A 185 -9.61 -2.08 -8.75
CA ASN A 185 -10.69 -1.17 -8.33
C ASN A 185 -12.08 -1.79 -8.57
N LYS A 186 -12.25 -2.47 -9.71
CA LYS A 186 -13.52 -3.08 -10.11
C LYS A 186 -13.91 -4.22 -9.17
N GLU A 187 -12.95 -5.07 -8.81
CA GLU A 187 -13.16 -6.19 -7.90
C GLU A 187 -13.48 -5.67 -6.50
N VAL A 188 -12.82 -4.60 -6.04
CA VAL A 188 -13.18 -3.95 -4.76
C VAL A 188 -14.61 -3.41 -4.80
N ASP A 189 -15.01 -2.70 -5.86
CA ASP A 189 -16.37 -2.15 -5.99
C ASP A 189 -17.44 -3.25 -6.03
N GLN A 190 -17.09 -4.44 -6.52
CA GLN A 190 -17.98 -5.61 -6.57
C GLN A 190 -18.02 -6.41 -5.28
N SER A 191 -17.01 -6.32 -4.42
CA SER A 191 -16.96 -7.02 -3.13
C SER A 191 -18.12 -6.61 -2.21
N LEU A 192 -18.56 -7.50 -1.32
CA LEU A 192 -19.63 -7.20 -0.36
C LEU A 192 -19.28 -5.96 0.47
N TYR A 193 -18.03 -5.88 0.94
CA TYR A 193 -17.58 -4.75 1.73
C TYR A 193 -17.49 -3.46 0.90
N GLY A 194 -17.07 -3.53 -0.36
CA GLY A 194 -17.05 -2.38 -1.26
C GLY A 194 -18.45 -1.81 -1.50
N GLN A 195 -19.43 -2.67 -1.79
CA GLN A 195 -20.81 -2.25 -1.98
C GLN A 195 -21.40 -1.62 -0.70
N LEU A 196 -21.08 -2.18 0.48
CA LEU A 196 -21.47 -1.63 1.79
C LEU A 196 -20.91 -0.21 2.01
N VAL A 197 -19.62 -0.02 1.74
CA VAL A 197 -18.96 1.29 1.91
C VAL A 197 -19.46 2.31 0.88
N SER A 198 -19.76 1.87 -0.35
CA SER A 198 -20.36 2.72 -1.38
C SER A 198 -21.84 3.00 -1.15
N GLY A 199 -22.49 2.39 -0.15
CA GLY A 199 -23.92 2.56 0.12
C GLY A 199 -24.84 1.91 -0.93
N LYS A 200 -24.29 1.18 -1.90
CA LYS A 200 -25.05 0.56 -3.00
C LYS A 200 -25.92 -0.61 -2.58
N VAL A 201 -25.65 -1.20 -1.41
CA VAL A 201 -26.39 -2.40 -0.97
C VAL A 201 -27.84 -2.07 -0.57
N ILE A 202 -28.21 -0.79 -0.30
CA ILE A 202 -29.58 -0.46 0.15
C ILE A 202 -30.04 0.97 -0.22
N ALA A 203 -29.68 1.54 -1.38
CA ALA A 203 -30.16 2.88 -1.75
C ALA A 203 -31.19 2.84 -2.88
N SER A 204 -32.40 3.31 -2.59
CA SER A 204 -33.27 3.88 -3.62
C SER A 204 -32.65 5.20 -4.12
N ASP A 205 -32.95 5.62 -5.35
CA ASP A 205 -32.31 6.80 -5.99
C ASP A 205 -32.35 8.09 -5.11
N LEU A 206 -33.33 8.23 -4.21
CA LEU A 206 -33.44 9.36 -3.28
C LEU A 206 -32.48 9.29 -2.08
N ASP A 207 -32.15 8.08 -1.60
CA ASP A 207 -31.27 7.89 -0.45
C ASP A 207 -29.80 8.14 -0.84
N GLU A 208 -29.43 7.88 -2.10
CA GLU A 208 -28.09 8.13 -2.62
C GLU A 208 -27.78 9.63 -2.75
N GLU A 209 -28.76 10.43 -3.17
CA GLU A 209 -28.60 11.89 -3.26
C GLU A 209 -28.48 12.53 -1.85
N LEU A 210 -29.31 12.06 -0.91
CA LEU A 210 -29.28 12.51 0.49
C LEU A 210 -27.96 12.13 1.19
N ALA A 211 -27.47 10.90 0.99
CA ALA A 211 -26.20 10.44 1.57
C ALA A 211 -25.00 11.19 0.98
N LYS A 212 -25.03 11.53 -0.31
CA LYS A 212 -23.98 12.30 -0.98
C LYS A 212 -23.92 13.74 -0.46
N GLU A 213 -25.07 14.38 -0.26
CA GLU A 213 -25.15 15.73 0.32
C GLU A 213 -24.79 15.74 1.81
N ALA A 214 -25.20 14.73 2.58
CA ALA A 214 -24.80 14.59 3.98
C ALA A 214 -23.28 14.43 4.12
N ASN A 215 -22.65 13.59 3.29
CA ASN A 215 -21.19 13.42 3.29
C ASN A 215 -20.45 14.70 2.89
N ARG A 216 -20.98 15.46 1.92
CA ARG A 216 -20.43 16.79 1.55
C ARG A 216 -20.52 17.77 2.71
N ALA A 217 -21.66 17.83 3.40
CA ALA A 217 -21.86 18.70 4.55
C ALA A 217 -20.91 18.35 5.70
N VAL A 218 -20.77 17.05 6.01
CA VAL A 218 -19.84 16.57 7.05
C VAL A 218 -18.39 16.88 6.68
N SER A 219 -17.99 16.73 5.42
CA SER A 219 -16.64 17.06 4.95
C SER A 219 -16.37 18.57 5.05
N ALA A 220 -17.33 19.41 4.67
CA ALA A 220 -17.22 20.85 4.76
C ALA A 220 -17.06 21.32 6.22
N GLU A 221 -17.82 20.72 7.14
CA GLU A 221 -17.75 21.08 8.56
C GLU A 221 -16.45 20.61 9.22
N LYS A 222 -15.97 19.41 8.88
CA LYS A 222 -14.62 18.94 9.31
C LYS A 222 -13.53 19.90 8.82
N GLN A 223 -13.64 20.41 7.60
CA GLN A 223 -12.68 21.35 7.04
C GLN A 223 -12.76 22.73 7.71
N ARG A 224 -13.96 23.17 8.11
CA ARG A 224 -14.18 24.40 8.88
C ARG A 224 -13.51 24.32 10.25
N LEU A 225 -13.76 23.25 11.01
CA LEU A 225 -13.16 23.02 12.33
C LEU A 225 -11.64 22.89 12.25
N ALA A 226 -11.13 22.19 11.24
CA ALA A 226 -9.69 22.07 10.97
C ALA A 226 -9.03 23.44 10.75
N LYS A 227 -9.67 24.32 9.97
CA LYS A 227 -9.17 25.68 9.70
C LYS A 227 -9.22 26.57 10.95
N GLU A 228 -10.25 26.41 11.77
CA GLU A 228 -10.42 27.13 13.04
C GLU A 228 -9.33 26.74 14.05
N VAL A 229 -9.06 25.44 14.21
CA VAL A 229 -7.97 24.91 15.07
C VAL A 229 -6.59 25.35 14.55
N ALA A 230 -6.36 25.31 13.24
CA ALA A 230 -5.10 25.78 12.64
C ALA A 230 -4.87 27.28 12.89
N SER A 231 -5.93 28.09 12.80
CA SER A 231 -5.88 29.53 13.11
C SER A 231 -5.56 29.81 14.57
N MET A 232 -6.11 29.03 15.52
CA MET A 232 -5.81 29.17 16.94
C MET A 232 -4.36 28.79 17.27
N LEU A 233 -3.80 27.81 16.55
CA LEU A 233 -2.44 27.31 16.81
C LEU A 233 -1.33 28.08 16.08
N LYS A 234 -1.64 29.14 15.30
CA LYS A 234 -0.68 29.87 14.42
C LYS A 234 0.19 28.92 13.58
N LEU A 235 -0.33 27.74 13.25
CA LEU A 235 0.30 26.78 12.39
C LEU A 235 -0.45 26.81 11.06
N SER A 236 0.27 27.04 9.96
CA SER A 236 -0.25 26.74 8.63
C SER A 236 -0.34 25.22 8.48
N VAL A 237 -1.39 24.62 9.02
CA VAL A 237 -1.66 23.19 8.85
C VAL A 237 -2.54 23.05 7.62
N GLU A 238 -1.95 22.65 6.50
CA GLU A 238 -2.69 21.93 5.46
C GLU A 238 -3.15 20.61 6.09
N ILE A 239 -4.31 20.62 6.74
CA ILE A 239 -4.94 19.39 7.23
C ILE A 239 -5.46 18.68 5.98
N ASP A 240 -4.68 17.71 5.54
CA ASP A 240 -4.91 16.93 4.33
C ASP A 240 -6.13 16.01 4.53
N THR A 241 -7.32 16.52 4.18
CA THR A 241 -8.60 15.78 4.17
C THR A 241 -8.52 14.50 3.32
N ASN A 242 -7.51 14.40 2.45
CA ASN A 242 -7.20 13.23 1.62
C ASN A 242 -6.69 12.00 2.40
N SER A 243 -6.15 12.17 3.61
CA SER A 243 -5.53 11.08 4.36
C SER A 243 -6.55 10.05 4.87
N SER A 244 -7.70 10.51 5.35
CA SER A 244 -8.81 9.67 5.82
C SER A 244 -9.48 8.91 4.68
N GLU A 245 -9.74 9.59 3.55
CA GLU A 245 -10.33 8.97 2.37
C GLU A 245 -9.42 7.89 1.77
N SER A 246 -8.11 8.11 1.80
CA SER A 246 -7.16 7.09 1.35
C SER A 246 -7.09 5.89 2.27
N LEU A 247 -7.10 6.09 3.58
CA LEU A 247 -7.05 4.99 4.52
C LEU A 247 -8.30 4.13 4.41
N ALA A 248 -9.47 4.74 4.22
CA ALA A 248 -10.72 4.04 3.94
C ALA A 248 -10.60 3.16 2.69
N LYS A 249 -10.06 3.68 1.58
CA LYS A 249 -9.82 2.90 0.35
C LYS A 249 -8.90 1.70 0.57
N ILE A 250 -7.82 1.88 1.35
CA ILE A 250 -6.91 0.78 1.70
C ILE A 250 -7.64 -0.27 2.52
N VAL A 251 -8.40 0.13 3.54
CA VAL A 251 -9.18 -0.79 4.39
C VAL A 251 -10.20 -1.58 3.57
N THR A 252 -10.91 -0.92 2.65
CA THR A 252 -11.87 -1.57 1.76
C THR A 252 -11.17 -2.58 0.85
N ALA A 253 -10.03 -2.20 0.25
CA ALA A 253 -9.25 -3.11 -0.59
C ALA A 253 -8.76 -4.34 0.19
N LEU A 254 -8.22 -4.15 1.41
CA LEU A 254 -7.75 -5.25 2.27
C LEU A 254 -8.86 -6.25 2.60
N ARG A 255 -10.07 -5.74 2.90
CA ARG A 255 -11.24 -6.58 3.21
C ARG A 255 -11.74 -7.31 1.96
N ALA A 256 -11.82 -6.64 0.82
CA ALA A 256 -12.15 -7.27 -0.45
C ALA A 256 -11.13 -8.36 -0.81
N GLY A 257 -9.83 -8.11 -0.62
CA GLY A 257 -8.78 -9.11 -0.83
C GLY A 257 -8.98 -10.38 0.00
N ALA A 258 -9.40 -10.23 1.26
CA ALA A 258 -9.71 -11.36 2.13
C ALA A 258 -10.98 -12.12 1.70
N GLU A 259 -11.99 -11.39 1.22
CA GLU A 259 -13.20 -11.98 0.64
C GLU A 259 -12.89 -12.82 -0.60
N TYR A 260 -12.10 -12.30 -1.54
CA TYR A 260 -11.65 -13.04 -2.72
C TYR A 260 -10.72 -14.22 -2.39
N ALA A 261 -9.98 -14.14 -1.26
CA ALA A 261 -9.23 -15.27 -0.73
C ALA A 261 -10.11 -16.33 -0.05
N GLY A 262 -11.39 -16.02 0.21
CA GLY A 262 -12.33 -16.90 0.91
C GLY A 262 -12.08 -17.03 2.41
N LEU A 263 -11.38 -16.08 3.04
CA LEU A 263 -10.88 -16.22 4.41
C LEU A 263 -11.09 -14.98 5.28
N PRO A 264 -11.18 -15.15 6.61
CA PRO A 264 -11.28 -14.02 7.52
C PRO A 264 -9.96 -13.24 7.55
N VAL A 265 -10.07 -11.92 7.72
CA VAL A 265 -8.93 -11.00 7.72
C VAL A 265 -7.85 -11.39 8.75
N CYS A 266 -8.25 -11.95 9.90
CA CYS A 266 -7.31 -12.40 10.94
C CYS A 266 -6.39 -13.55 10.50
N ASN A 267 -6.80 -14.35 9.52
CA ASN A 267 -6.03 -15.49 8.99
C ASN A 267 -5.18 -15.10 7.78
N CYS A 268 -5.16 -13.82 7.46
CA CYS A 268 -4.47 -13.27 6.31
C CYS A 268 -3.26 -12.47 6.78
N VAL A 269 -2.10 -12.64 6.14
CA VAL A 269 -0.92 -11.80 6.43
C VAL A 269 -0.70 -10.84 5.28
N LEU A 270 -0.65 -9.53 5.58
CA LEU A 270 -0.31 -8.46 4.65
C LEU A 270 1.20 -8.38 4.44
N VAL A 271 1.65 -8.26 3.19
CA VAL A 271 3.03 -7.87 2.85
C VAL A 271 3.03 -6.46 2.23
N ALA A 272 3.32 -5.45 3.05
CA ALA A 272 3.26 -4.04 2.63
C ALA A 272 4.64 -3.45 2.32
N GLY A 273 4.69 -2.44 1.45
CA GLY A 273 5.91 -1.66 1.17
C GLY A 273 5.93 -0.27 1.78
N SER A 274 4.84 0.16 2.43
CA SER A 274 4.61 1.54 2.88
C SER A 274 3.91 1.63 4.22
N GLN A 275 4.04 2.80 4.87
CA GLN A 275 3.40 3.08 6.15
C GLN A 275 1.87 3.07 6.04
N SER A 276 1.32 3.53 4.91
CA SER A 276 -0.13 3.53 4.68
C SER A 276 -0.72 2.11 4.65
N GLY A 277 0.00 1.15 4.06
CA GLY A 277 -0.40 -0.26 4.08
C GLY A 277 -0.38 -0.84 5.50
N VAL A 278 0.66 -0.54 6.27
CA VAL A 278 0.79 -0.97 7.68
C VAL A 278 -0.34 -0.41 8.54
N SER A 279 -0.65 0.89 8.39
CA SER A 279 -1.77 1.53 9.09
C SER A 279 -3.10 0.90 8.72
N GLY A 280 -3.32 0.63 7.43
CA GLY A 280 -4.50 -0.08 6.93
C GLY A 280 -4.65 -1.46 7.56
N ALA A 281 -3.61 -2.30 7.51
CA ALA A 281 -3.61 -3.62 8.15
C ALA A 281 -3.92 -3.55 9.63
N THR A 282 -3.30 -2.61 10.34
CA THR A 282 -3.52 -2.42 11.79
C THR A 282 -4.98 -2.11 12.07
N GLN A 283 -5.64 -1.30 11.24
CA GLN A 283 -7.05 -0.96 11.39
C GLN A 283 -7.99 -2.14 11.10
N VAL A 284 -7.63 -3.05 10.18
CA VAL A 284 -8.42 -4.25 9.91
C VAL A 284 -8.09 -5.40 10.88
N GLY A 285 -7.01 -5.29 11.65
CA GLY A 285 -6.53 -6.36 12.52
C GLY A 285 -5.78 -7.47 11.75
N MET A 286 -5.24 -7.14 10.58
CA MET A 286 -4.45 -8.04 9.76
C MET A 286 -2.98 -8.00 10.20
N PRO A 287 -2.32 -9.14 10.50
CA PRO A 287 -0.87 -9.20 10.65
C PRO A 287 -0.16 -8.60 9.43
N CYS A 288 0.91 -7.85 9.64
CA CYS A 288 1.61 -7.13 8.57
C CYS A 288 3.12 -7.34 8.62
N VAL A 289 3.70 -7.75 7.51
CA VAL A 289 5.14 -7.73 7.25
C VAL A 289 5.45 -6.60 6.31
N VAL A 290 6.52 -5.85 6.59
CA VAL A 290 6.99 -4.83 5.66
C VAL A 290 8.16 -5.35 4.88
N LEU A 291 8.04 -5.29 3.56
CA LEU A 291 9.11 -5.57 2.63
C LEU A 291 9.67 -4.24 2.14
N ARG A 292 10.88 -3.90 2.58
CA ARG A 292 11.50 -2.60 2.31
C ARG A 292 11.92 -2.51 0.85
N SER A 293 11.64 -1.36 0.25
CA SER A 293 12.13 -0.98 -1.08
C SER A 293 13.31 -0.04 -0.95
N SER A 294 13.96 0.29 -2.07
CA SER A 294 15.00 1.32 -2.11
C SER A 294 14.49 2.68 -1.56
N LEU A 295 13.19 2.97 -1.71
CA LEU A 295 12.56 4.17 -1.16
C LEU A 295 12.38 4.10 0.37
N THR A 296 12.04 2.92 0.90
CA THR A 296 11.66 2.73 2.30
C THR A 296 12.76 2.06 3.14
N SER A 297 13.98 2.00 2.61
CA SER A 297 15.14 1.38 3.24
C SER A 297 15.51 1.98 4.60
N ARG A 298 15.28 3.29 4.78
CA ARG A 298 15.52 4.03 6.02
C ARG A 298 14.26 4.29 6.86
N ALA A 299 13.10 3.84 6.38
CA ALA A 299 11.84 4.06 7.08
C ALA A 299 11.69 3.05 8.22
N GLU A 300 11.11 3.50 9.34
CA GLU A 300 10.78 2.66 10.48
C GLU A 300 9.30 2.30 10.47
N PHE A 301 8.99 1.04 10.79
CA PHE A 301 7.64 0.49 10.75
C PHE A 301 7.27 -0.13 12.11
N PRO A 302 7.07 0.68 13.17
CA PRO A 302 6.87 0.18 14.54
C PRO A 302 5.61 -0.67 14.69
N LEU A 303 4.60 -0.44 13.85
CA LEU A 303 3.35 -1.19 13.85
C LEU A 303 3.46 -2.55 13.15
N ALA A 304 4.42 -2.74 12.25
CA ALA A 304 4.61 -4.01 11.53
C ALA A 304 5.07 -5.15 12.47
N ASN A 305 4.68 -6.38 12.16
CA ASN A 305 5.11 -7.58 12.88
C ASN A 305 6.57 -7.92 12.58
N ALA A 306 7.00 -7.71 11.34
CA ALA A 306 8.37 -7.95 10.89
C ALA A 306 8.73 -7.01 9.74
N THR A 307 10.02 -6.74 9.57
CA THR A 307 10.57 -6.01 8.43
C THR A 307 11.61 -6.90 7.72
N VAL A 308 11.56 -6.94 6.39
CA VAL A 308 12.43 -7.77 5.54
C VAL A 308 12.87 -6.99 4.30
N ASP A 309 13.95 -7.43 3.66
CA ASP A 309 14.55 -6.73 2.52
C ASP A 309 14.38 -7.48 1.20
N GLY A 310 13.76 -8.65 1.18
CA GLY A 310 13.84 -9.59 0.06
C GLY A 310 12.69 -10.60 0.02
N PHE A 311 12.58 -11.32 -1.10
CA PHE A 311 11.93 -12.64 -1.12
C PHE A 311 13.02 -13.72 -1.17
N GLY A 312 12.80 -14.82 -0.48
CA GLY A 312 13.68 -15.98 -0.47
C GLY A 312 14.81 -15.95 0.57
N GLY A 313 15.46 -17.09 0.76
CA GLY A 313 16.64 -17.25 1.61
C GLY A 313 16.48 -16.71 3.04
N ALA A 314 17.32 -15.74 3.41
CA ALA A 314 17.31 -15.09 4.72
C ALA A 314 16.18 -14.06 4.90
N ASP A 315 15.43 -13.73 3.85
CA ASP A 315 14.32 -12.77 3.88
C ASP A 315 12.96 -13.47 3.96
N LEU A 316 11.97 -13.03 3.17
CA LEU A 316 10.58 -13.50 3.24
C LEU A 316 10.42 -14.89 2.61
N THR A 317 9.98 -15.85 3.40
CA THR A 317 9.67 -17.21 2.96
C THR A 317 8.34 -17.67 3.57
N ILE A 318 7.70 -18.66 2.94
CA ILE A 318 6.43 -19.23 3.40
C ILE A 318 6.51 -19.74 4.86
N PRO A 319 7.55 -20.49 5.28
CA PRO A 319 7.67 -20.93 6.66
C PRO A 319 7.76 -19.77 7.68
N LYS A 320 8.42 -18.66 7.30
CA LYS A 320 8.51 -17.50 8.19
C LYS A 320 7.17 -16.79 8.35
N LEU A 321 6.38 -16.70 7.27
CA LEU A 321 5.06 -16.08 7.31
C LEU A 321 4.09 -16.84 8.21
N ARG A 322 4.15 -18.18 8.26
CA ARG A 322 3.32 -18.99 9.17
C ARG A 322 3.54 -18.69 10.66
N ASN A 323 4.73 -18.24 11.02
CA ASN A 323 5.06 -17.93 12.42
C ASN A 323 4.58 -16.55 12.85
N ILE A 324 3.97 -15.77 11.94
CA ILE A 324 3.54 -14.40 12.22
C ILE A 324 2.11 -14.42 12.73
N ARG A 325 1.94 -14.00 13.98
CA ARG A 325 0.63 -13.85 14.64
C ARG A 325 0.24 -12.38 14.82
N PRO A 326 -1.05 -12.05 14.95
CA PRO A 326 -1.49 -10.70 15.28
C PRO A 326 -0.85 -10.21 16.59
N LYS A 327 -0.35 -8.97 16.63
CA LYS A 327 0.26 -8.38 17.85
C LYS A 327 -0.68 -8.36 19.06
N ASN A 328 -2.00 -8.36 18.82
CA ASN A 328 -2.98 -8.37 19.91
C ASN A 328 -3.02 -9.68 20.70
N GLU A 329 -2.57 -10.82 20.14
CA GLU A 329 -2.46 -12.09 20.87
C GLU A 329 -1.17 -12.19 21.69
N GLN A 330 -0.10 -11.52 21.26
CA GLN A 330 1.17 -11.46 22.01
C GLN A 330 1.06 -10.66 23.30
N ARG A 331 0.12 -9.70 23.39
CA ARG A 331 -0.17 -8.98 24.64
C ARG A 331 -0.93 -9.83 25.65
N THR A 332 -1.79 -10.73 25.20
CA THR A 332 -2.57 -11.61 26.08
C THR A 332 -1.70 -12.73 26.68
N GLU A 333 -0.75 -13.28 25.92
CA GLU A 333 0.21 -14.26 26.46
C GLU A 333 1.22 -13.64 27.46
N CYS A 334 1.56 -12.36 27.32
CA CYS A 334 2.40 -11.65 28.29
C CYS A 334 1.69 -11.31 29.61
N ASN A 335 0.35 -11.26 29.62
CA ASN A 335 -0.44 -11.02 30.84
C ASN A 335 -0.92 -12.31 31.52
N LEU A 336 -0.87 -13.46 30.84
CA LEU A 336 -1.21 -14.78 31.41
C LEU A 336 -0.01 -15.56 31.98
N ARG A 337 1.18 -14.97 31.97
CA ARG A 337 2.38 -15.51 32.66
C ARG A 337 2.78 -14.73 33.91
N LYS A 338 1.90 -13.85 34.40
CA LYS A 338 2.15 -13.01 35.59
C LYS A 338 1.12 -13.15 36.72
N ASP A 339 0.17 -14.06 36.60
CA ASP A 339 -0.72 -14.46 37.70
C ASP A 339 -0.66 -15.98 37.90
#